data_AF-A0A1N7B7H1-F1
#
_entry.id   AF-A0A1N7B7H1-F1
#
_cell.length_a   1.000
_cell.length_b   1.000
_cell.length_c   1.000
_cell.angle_alpha   90.00
_cell.angle_beta   90.00
_cell.angle_gamma   90.00
#
_symmetry.space_group_name_H-M   'P 1'
#
loop_
_entity.id
_entity.type
_entity.pdbx_description
1 polymer ?
#
loop_
_entity_poly.entity_id
_entity_poly.type
_entity_poly.pdbx_seq_one_letter_code
_entity_poly.pdbx_strand_id
1 'polypeptide(L)'
;MADAISKIDANRVGVDLRTVQLWFQDNDKGISTTNIRWLARIFGCGDKEATNDWMKALSAAQARLTAKRRDNKKTGGADTLRMQEMQAPAANHIPLTPVISVELQPMSPERPSGLAIKTEAIFSHGSHLNLPSSVFAGSSALGFLSYILGIHTITYMREDGIEKQVGFLWAPNWTFLFMVLLPLFFAIVIELLVFWKHDARPRFLAHADRPHSGNAWIQNLQANSHTYRAVFLICILFAGLAQWIGVQLIPLLEQAQDFAPSWGTIGIIRPDVLSTPAAIVFTALAYLYMSVTFYLLFAGLIILHTIIHDLWKLGSPAKLRAVQESWPGVSDAGLRIMRGVFRCTVLVILAAICMKAQSAYLASQGPDIITWMVRDVWAALTTYDDGDRIFSYRMPTHYSSLLVAISTCSVFLYGAIRLGGDRRLRAPLWKMSSAIVLLLVSYLTIDAFDGFSVLLMVAALIATYGLLDPEFGSAWRAGDMEGDRHVS
;
A
#
# COMPACT_ATOMS: atom_id res chain seq x y z
N MET A 1 23.09 -10.55 -48.91
CA MET A 1 23.07 -9.78 -47.64
C MET A 1 22.15 -10.45 -46.61
N ALA A 2 20.87 -10.70 -46.90
CA ALA A 2 19.99 -11.51 -46.03
C ALA A 2 20.60 -12.88 -45.66
N ASP A 3 21.08 -13.64 -46.66
CA ASP A 3 21.75 -14.93 -46.42
C ASP A 3 23.03 -14.83 -45.60
N ALA A 4 23.77 -13.71 -45.69
CA ALA A 4 24.98 -13.50 -44.91
C ALA A 4 24.66 -13.17 -43.45
N ILE A 5 23.54 -12.50 -43.17
CA ILE A 5 23.05 -12.20 -41.82
C ILE A 5 22.48 -13.47 -41.16
N SER A 6 21.77 -14.30 -41.93
CA SER A 6 21.18 -15.55 -41.44
C SER A 6 22.22 -16.65 -41.14
N LYS A 7 23.42 -16.58 -41.74
CA LYS A 7 24.54 -17.49 -41.45
C LYS A 7 25.33 -17.14 -40.18
N ILE A 8 25.03 -16.02 -39.52
CA ILE A 8 25.68 -15.66 -38.25
C ILE A 8 24.93 -16.34 -37.10
N ASP A 9 25.64 -17.22 -36.40
CA ASP A 9 25.15 -18.21 -35.42
C ASP A 9 24.24 -17.66 -34.30
N ALA A 10 24.27 -16.33 -34.09
CA ALA A 10 23.52 -15.63 -33.06
C ALA A 10 22.19 -15.00 -33.54
N ASN A 11 21.78 -15.18 -34.80
CA ASN A 11 20.48 -14.73 -35.31
C ASN A 11 19.57 -15.90 -35.74
N ARG A 12 19.10 -16.69 -34.76
CA ARG A 12 18.22 -17.86 -35.00
C ARG A 12 16.88 -17.54 -35.69
N VAL A 13 16.51 -16.27 -35.83
CA VAL A 13 15.25 -15.85 -36.46
C VAL A 13 15.42 -15.55 -37.96
N GLY A 14 16.65 -15.38 -38.46
CA GLY A 14 16.90 -14.94 -39.83
C GLY A 14 16.40 -13.51 -40.09
N VAL A 15 17.06 -12.77 -40.98
CA VAL A 15 16.48 -11.51 -41.48
C VAL A 15 15.81 -11.80 -42.82
N ASP A 16 14.50 -11.62 -42.87
CA ASP A 16 13.71 -11.81 -44.10
C ASP A 16 14.19 -10.87 -45.22
N LEU A 17 14.23 -11.39 -46.45
CA LEU A 17 14.68 -10.67 -47.66
C LEU A 17 13.90 -9.36 -47.84
N ARG A 18 12.60 -9.35 -47.50
CA ARG A 18 11.74 -8.17 -47.55
C ARG A 18 12.21 -7.05 -46.62
N THR A 19 12.79 -7.40 -45.47
CA THR A 19 13.34 -6.42 -44.52
C THR A 19 14.62 -5.79 -45.05
N VAL A 20 15.44 -6.55 -45.76
CA VAL A 20 16.66 -6.02 -46.40
C VAL A 20 16.29 -5.13 -47.58
N GLN A 21 15.29 -5.51 -48.39
CA GLN A 21 14.78 -4.66 -49.48
C GLN A 21 14.27 -3.31 -48.97
N LEU A 22 13.61 -3.29 -47.82
CA LEU A 22 13.18 -2.05 -47.16
C LEU A 22 14.34 -1.14 -46.75
N TRP A 23 15.57 -1.64 -46.56
CA TRP A 23 16.71 -0.76 -46.26
C TRP A 23 17.25 -0.02 -47.48
N PHE A 24 16.99 -0.53 -48.68
CA PHE A 24 17.46 0.05 -49.95
C PHE A 24 16.35 0.80 -50.71
N GLN A 25 15.11 0.77 -50.21
CA GLN A 25 14.04 1.61 -50.71
C GLN A 25 14.14 3.01 -50.10
N ASP A 26 13.82 4.04 -50.89
CA ASP A 26 13.64 5.40 -50.39
C ASP A 26 12.42 5.43 -49.46
N ASN A 27 12.67 5.19 -48.18
CA ASN A 27 11.65 5.23 -47.15
C ASN A 27 12.15 5.90 -45.88
N ASP A 28 11.19 6.39 -45.11
CA ASP A 28 11.44 6.99 -43.80
C ASP A 28 11.50 5.91 -42.70
N LYS A 29 11.96 4.69 -42.98
CA LYS A 29 12.15 3.63 -41.97
C LYS A 29 13.63 3.31 -41.86
N GLY A 30 14.18 3.56 -40.67
CA GLY A 30 15.62 3.38 -40.42
C GLY A 30 15.93 1.92 -40.08
N ILE A 31 17.20 1.58 -40.05
CA ILE A 31 17.65 0.24 -39.64
C ILE A 31 17.68 0.16 -38.10
N SER A 32 17.20 -0.93 -37.51
CA SER A 32 17.27 -1.10 -36.04
C SER A 32 18.72 -1.22 -35.55
N THR A 33 18.97 -0.86 -34.30
CA THR A 33 20.33 -0.93 -33.70
C THR A 33 20.90 -2.35 -33.69
N THR A 34 20.04 -3.36 -33.50
CA THR A 34 20.40 -4.78 -33.60
C THR A 34 20.87 -5.14 -35.01
N ASN A 35 20.18 -4.66 -36.04
CA ASN A 35 20.53 -4.93 -37.43
C ASN A 35 21.79 -4.16 -37.86
N ILE A 36 22.00 -2.94 -37.38
CA ILE A 36 23.25 -2.19 -37.60
C ILE A 36 24.46 -2.96 -37.06
N ARG A 37 24.33 -3.60 -35.89
CA ARG A 37 25.42 -4.42 -35.32
C ARG A 37 25.77 -5.62 -36.21
N TRP A 38 24.76 -6.27 -36.79
CA TRP A 38 24.99 -7.37 -37.73
C TRP A 38 25.61 -6.89 -39.05
N LEU A 39 25.14 -5.77 -39.59
CA LEU A 39 25.69 -5.18 -40.80
C LEU A 39 27.14 -4.74 -40.62
N ALA A 40 27.46 -4.11 -39.50
CA ALA A 40 28.82 -3.73 -39.18
C ALA A 40 29.77 -4.93 -39.13
N ARG A 41 29.31 -6.07 -38.58
CA ARG A 41 30.09 -7.31 -38.51
C ARG A 41 30.30 -7.95 -39.88
N ILE A 42 29.32 -7.82 -40.79
CA ILE A 42 29.42 -8.33 -42.16
C ILE A 42 30.33 -7.45 -43.01
N PHE A 43 30.17 -6.13 -42.96
CA PHE A 43 31.04 -5.20 -43.68
C PHE A 43 32.46 -5.16 -43.12
N GLY A 44 32.63 -5.44 -41.84
CA GLY A 44 33.94 -5.64 -41.22
C GLY A 44 34.55 -7.02 -41.45
N CYS A 45 33.89 -7.91 -42.21
CA CYS A 45 34.35 -9.28 -42.52
C CYS A 45 34.84 -10.08 -41.29
N GLY A 46 34.28 -9.82 -40.10
CA GLY A 46 34.68 -10.46 -38.84
C GLY A 46 35.91 -9.87 -38.14
N ASP A 47 36.58 -8.88 -38.73
CA ASP A 47 37.65 -8.11 -38.07
C ASP A 47 37.08 -7.09 -37.08
N LYS A 48 37.68 -6.99 -35.89
CA LYS A 48 37.17 -6.19 -34.77
C LYS A 48 37.28 -4.69 -35.02
N GLU A 49 38.38 -4.24 -35.62
CA GLU A 49 38.60 -2.80 -35.87
C GLU A 49 37.69 -2.31 -36.99
N ALA A 50 37.67 -3.01 -38.13
CA ALA A 50 36.78 -2.71 -39.24
C ALA A 50 35.30 -2.77 -38.83
N THR A 51 34.90 -3.73 -38.00
CA THR A 51 33.52 -3.81 -37.48
C THR A 51 33.16 -2.60 -36.63
N ASN A 52 34.08 -2.09 -35.81
CA ASN A 52 33.83 -0.93 -34.96
C ASN A 52 33.69 0.36 -35.79
N ASP A 53 34.50 0.51 -36.84
CA ASP A 53 34.43 1.65 -37.75
C ASP A 53 33.14 1.65 -38.57
N TRP A 54 32.73 0.49 -39.09
CA TRP A 54 31.42 0.33 -39.73
C TRP A 54 30.27 0.59 -38.76
N MET A 55 30.39 0.18 -37.50
CA MET A 55 29.36 0.43 -36.48
C MET A 55 29.21 1.93 -36.19
N LYS A 56 30.32 2.66 -36.10
CA LYS A 56 30.31 4.14 -35.94
C LYS A 56 29.69 4.83 -37.15
N ALA A 57 30.09 4.43 -38.36
CA ALA A 57 29.60 5.03 -39.61
C ALA A 57 28.08 4.82 -39.79
N LEU A 58 27.59 3.59 -39.57
CA LEU A 58 26.16 3.26 -39.69
C LEU A 58 25.31 3.95 -38.61
N SER A 59 25.82 4.05 -37.38
CA SER A 59 25.12 4.75 -36.30
C SER A 59 25.04 6.26 -36.55
N ALA A 60 26.12 6.86 -37.08
CA ALA A 60 26.13 8.27 -37.48
C ALA A 60 25.16 8.56 -38.64
N ALA A 61 25.07 7.66 -39.62
CA ALA A 61 24.10 7.76 -40.72
C ALA A 61 22.66 7.70 -40.21
N GLN A 62 22.35 6.80 -39.26
CA GLN A 62 21.02 6.73 -38.64
C GLN A 62 20.68 7.99 -37.83
N ALA A 63 21.66 8.57 -37.11
CA ALA A 63 21.48 9.81 -36.39
C ALA A 63 21.15 10.98 -37.34
N ARG A 64 21.86 11.09 -38.48
CA ARG A 64 21.58 12.09 -39.53
C ARG A 64 20.20 11.93 -40.12
N LEU A 65 19.77 10.69 -40.40
CA LEU A 65 18.44 10.42 -40.94
C LEU A 65 17.34 10.77 -39.94
N THR A 66 17.57 10.51 -38.65
CA THR A 66 16.65 10.88 -37.56
C THR A 66 16.56 12.40 -37.40
N ALA A 67 17.68 13.12 -37.54
CA ALA A 67 17.71 14.57 -37.55
C ALA A 67 16.93 15.15 -38.75
N LYS A 68 17.17 14.62 -39.96
CA LYS A 68 16.45 15.02 -41.18
C LYS A 68 14.93 14.82 -41.06
N ARG A 69 14.48 13.75 -40.40
CA ARG A 69 13.05 13.54 -40.08
C ARG A 69 12.48 14.60 -39.14
N ARG A 70 13.25 15.01 -38.13
CA ARG A 70 12.82 16.06 -37.18
C ARG A 70 12.70 17.40 -37.89
N ASP A 71 13.59 17.69 -38.83
CA ASP A 71 13.54 18.93 -39.61
C ASP A 71 12.37 18.90 -40.61
N ASN A 72 12.18 17.82 -41.39
CA ASN A 72 11.03 17.70 -42.30
C ASN A 72 9.67 17.80 -41.58
N LYS A 73 9.55 17.31 -40.34
CA LYS A 73 8.35 17.45 -39.53
C LYS A 73 8.12 18.88 -39.03
N LYS A 74 9.17 19.70 -38.91
CA LYS A 74 9.08 21.13 -38.59
C LYS A 74 8.75 21.96 -39.82
N THR A 75 9.31 21.65 -40.99
CA THR A 75 9.06 22.39 -42.24
C THR A 75 7.67 22.10 -42.81
N GLY A 76 7.17 20.86 -42.72
CA GLY A 76 5.82 20.49 -43.17
C GLY A 76 4.66 21.12 -42.38
N GLY A 77 4.95 21.69 -41.20
CA GLY A 77 3.99 22.48 -40.42
C GLY A 77 3.93 23.97 -40.79
N ALA A 78 4.85 24.46 -41.62
CA ALA A 78 4.93 25.87 -42.00
C ALA A 78 4.25 26.20 -43.34
N ASP A 79 4.11 25.23 -44.25
CA ASP A 79 3.48 25.44 -45.57
C ASP A 79 1.95 25.43 -45.55
N THR A 80 1.32 24.99 -44.46
CA THR A 80 -0.16 25.04 -44.29
C THR A 80 -0.66 26.37 -43.73
N LEU A 81 0.23 27.29 -43.34
CA LEU A 81 -0.13 28.59 -42.75
C LEU A 81 -0.06 29.77 -43.73
N ARG A 82 0.21 29.55 -45.02
CA ARG A 82 0.36 30.63 -46.02
C ARG A 82 -0.65 30.69 -47.16
N MET A 83 -1.66 29.83 -47.17
CA MET A 83 -2.73 29.85 -48.18
C MET A 83 -4.12 29.89 -47.56
N GLN A 84 -4.40 30.83 -46.65
CA GLN A 84 -5.80 31.19 -46.38
C GLN A 84 -5.96 32.59 -45.79
N GLU A 85 -5.85 33.60 -46.66
CA GLU A 85 -6.49 34.89 -46.43
C GLU A 85 -6.93 35.48 -47.77
N MET A 86 -8.12 35.11 -48.24
CA MET A 86 -9.06 36.02 -48.93
C MET A 86 -10.43 35.34 -49.16
N GLN A 87 -11.48 35.97 -48.61
CA GLN A 87 -12.89 36.00 -49.06
C GLN A 87 -13.79 34.73 -48.98
N ALA A 88 -14.80 34.83 -48.11
CA ALA A 88 -16.16 34.29 -48.27
C ALA A 88 -16.99 35.27 -49.17
N PRO A 89 -18.18 34.94 -49.76
CA PRO A 89 -19.27 34.17 -49.12
C PRO A 89 -20.22 33.31 -50.02
N ALA A 90 -21.08 32.57 -49.30
CA ALA A 90 -22.48 32.21 -49.60
C ALA A 90 -22.85 30.76 -50.04
N ALA A 91 -23.94 30.30 -49.40
CA ALA A 91 -24.91 29.24 -49.74
C ALA A 91 -24.69 27.79 -49.24
N ASN A 92 -25.51 27.47 -48.21
CA ASN A 92 -26.13 26.21 -47.80
C ASN A 92 -25.71 24.90 -48.49
N HIS A 93 -25.23 23.93 -47.70
CA HIS A 93 -25.72 22.53 -47.68
C HIS A 93 -25.26 21.84 -46.37
N ILE A 94 -26.20 21.28 -45.61
CA ILE A 94 -25.93 20.28 -44.57
C ILE A 94 -25.73 18.96 -45.31
N PRO A 95 -24.60 18.22 -45.14
CA PRO A 95 -24.62 17.09 -44.20
C PRO A 95 -23.26 16.71 -43.56
N LEU A 96 -23.38 16.16 -42.34
CA LEU A 96 -22.40 15.35 -41.61
C LEU A 96 -21.02 15.97 -41.35
N THR A 97 -20.84 16.44 -40.12
CA THR A 97 -19.53 16.53 -39.47
C THR A 97 -18.76 15.21 -39.62
N PRO A 98 -17.58 15.18 -40.27
CA PRO A 98 -16.64 14.10 -40.03
C PRO A 98 -16.08 14.32 -38.63
N VAL A 99 -16.33 13.32 -37.78
CA VAL A 99 -15.62 13.09 -36.53
C VAL A 99 -14.13 13.35 -36.80
N ILE A 100 -13.56 14.31 -36.08
CA ILE A 100 -12.11 14.48 -36.02
C ILE A 100 -11.57 13.20 -35.40
N SER A 101 -11.18 12.26 -36.25
CA SER A 101 -10.32 11.15 -35.90
C SER A 101 -8.97 11.78 -35.55
N VAL A 102 -8.84 12.20 -34.29
CA VAL A 102 -7.53 12.49 -33.71
C VAL A 102 -6.76 11.19 -33.81
N GLU A 103 -5.93 11.07 -34.85
CA GLU A 103 -5.01 9.98 -35.00
C GLU A 103 -3.98 10.10 -33.88
N LEU A 104 -4.31 9.45 -32.77
CA LEU A 104 -3.48 9.32 -31.59
C LEU A 104 -2.22 8.60 -32.07
N GLN A 105 -1.13 9.35 -32.24
CA GLN A 105 0.20 8.77 -32.41
C GLN A 105 0.36 7.68 -31.34
N PRO A 106 0.66 6.42 -31.70
CA PRO A 106 0.94 5.41 -30.72
C PRO A 106 2.26 5.80 -30.07
N MET A 107 2.17 6.52 -28.94
CA MET A 107 3.26 6.62 -28.00
C MET A 107 3.68 5.19 -27.68
N SER A 108 4.96 4.89 -27.91
CA SER A 108 5.59 3.69 -27.37
C SER A 108 5.13 3.50 -25.92
N PRO A 109 4.80 2.28 -25.47
CA PRO A 109 4.39 2.06 -24.09
C PRO A 109 5.62 2.22 -23.20
N GLU A 110 5.98 3.46 -22.88
CA GLU A 110 6.82 3.74 -21.74
C GLU A 110 6.10 3.15 -20.54
N ARG A 111 6.62 2.04 -20.03
CA ARG A 111 6.10 1.41 -18.82
C ARG A 111 6.09 2.49 -17.75
N PRO A 112 4.92 2.89 -17.23
CA PRO A 112 4.87 3.94 -16.25
C PRO A 112 5.65 3.47 -15.02
N SER A 113 6.80 4.08 -14.76
CA SER A 113 7.68 3.72 -13.67
C SER A 113 7.51 4.74 -12.56
N GLY A 114 6.87 4.32 -11.47
CA GLY A 114 6.56 5.18 -10.33
C GLY A 114 6.47 4.37 -9.05
N LEU A 115 6.74 5.02 -7.92
CA LEU A 115 6.68 4.38 -6.60
C LEU A 115 5.27 3.80 -6.34
N ALA A 116 4.22 4.53 -6.70
CA ALA A 116 2.84 4.07 -6.57
C ALA A 116 2.59 2.75 -7.33
N ILE A 117 3.14 2.61 -8.54
CA ILE A 117 2.97 1.42 -9.39
C ILE A 117 3.78 0.25 -8.85
N LYS A 118 5.03 0.49 -8.40
CA LYS A 118 5.85 -0.53 -7.74
C LYS A 118 5.19 -1.02 -6.46
N THR A 119 4.63 -0.11 -5.66
CA THR A 119 3.96 -0.46 -4.42
C THR A 119 2.66 -1.19 -4.69
N GLU A 120 1.83 -0.76 -5.63
CA GLU A 120 0.65 -1.55 -6.01
C GLU A 120 1.01 -2.95 -6.52
N ALA A 121 2.12 -3.08 -7.26
CA ALA A 121 2.60 -4.39 -7.71
C ALA A 121 2.94 -5.32 -6.54
N ILE A 122 3.42 -4.80 -5.40
CA ILE A 122 3.64 -5.63 -4.19
C ILE A 122 2.33 -6.22 -3.66
N PHE A 123 1.20 -5.50 -3.81
CA PHE A 123 -0.12 -5.96 -3.40
C PHE A 123 -0.84 -6.78 -4.48
N SER A 124 -0.50 -6.60 -5.76
CA SER A 124 -1.25 -7.16 -6.89
C SER A 124 -0.53 -8.30 -7.63
N HIS A 125 0.80 -8.36 -7.59
CA HIS A 125 1.58 -9.39 -8.30
C HIS A 125 1.96 -10.55 -7.37
N GLY A 126 1.70 -11.77 -7.86
CA GLY A 126 2.09 -13.01 -7.20
C GLY A 126 0.97 -13.63 -6.38
N SER A 127 1.33 -14.59 -5.52
CA SER A 127 0.36 -15.23 -4.62
C SER A 127 -0.17 -14.23 -3.60
N HIS A 128 -1.46 -14.31 -3.28
CA HIS A 128 -2.12 -13.46 -2.28
C HIS A 128 -1.46 -13.55 -0.89
N LEU A 129 -0.66 -14.59 -0.66
CA LEU A 129 0.03 -14.85 0.60
C LEU A 129 1.45 -14.27 0.65
N ASN A 130 2.06 -13.84 -0.45
CA ASN A 130 3.47 -13.43 -0.49
C ASN A 130 3.78 -12.27 0.46
N LEU A 131 2.98 -11.19 0.41
CA LEU A 131 3.19 -10.03 1.27
C LEU A 131 2.87 -10.34 2.75
N PRO A 132 1.69 -10.90 3.11
CA PRO A 132 1.39 -11.30 4.49
C PRO A 132 2.44 -12.25 5.08
N SER A 133 2.87 -13.27 4.33
CA SER A 133 3.89 -14.22 4.79
C SER A 133 5.26 -13.59 4.95
N SER A 134 5.67 -12.68 4.06
CA SER A 134 6.95 -11.97 4.19
C SER A 134 6.98 -11.08 5.44
N VAL A 135 5.88 -10.41 5.74
CA VAL A 135 5.74 -9.59 6.96
C VAL A 135 5.80 -10.48 8.20
N PHE A 136 5.02 -11.56 8.23
CA PHE A 136 5.06 -12.55 9.30
C PHE A 136 6.46 -13.13 9.50
N ALA A 137 7.13 -13.53 8.42
CA ALA A 137 8.47 -14.10 8.44
C ALA A 137 9.50 -13.09 8.96
N GLY A 138 9.42 -11.82 8.55
CA GLY A 138 10.29 -10.77 9.08
C GLY A 138 10.11 -10.54 10.58
N SER A 139 8.86 -10.52 11.06
CA SER A 139 8.58 -10.42 12.50
C SER A 139 9.10 -11.65 13.27
N SER A 140 8.96 -12.84 12.68
CA SER A 140 9.44 -14.09 13.26
C SER A 140 10.97 -14.13 13.30
N ALA A 141 11.64 -13.64 12.26
CA ALA A 141 13.10 -13.53 12.22
C ALA A 141 13.63 -12.59 13.31
N LEU A 142 12.97 -11.45 13.54
CA LEU A 142 13.28 -10.57 14.67
C LEU A 142 13.03 -11.27 16.01
N GLY A 143 11.95 -12.06 16.13
CA GLY A 143 11.69 -12.90 17.29
C GLY A 143 12.81 -13.90 17.58
N PHE A 144 13.26 -14.65 16.57
CA PHE A 144 14.40 -15.58 16.70
C PHE A 144 15.69 -14.85 17.05
N LEU A 145 15.94 -13.69 16.44
CA LEU A 145 17.13 -12.89 16.77
C LEU A 145 17.06 -12.37 18.22
N SER A 146 15.87 -11.99 18.70
CA SER A 146 15.66 -11.61 20.10
C SER A 146 15.91 -12.78 21.07
N TYR A 147 15.63 -14.01 20.64
CA TYR A 147 15.93 -15.22 21.40
C TYR A 147 17.43 -15.46 21.49
N ILE A 148 18.14 -15.39 20.36
CA ILE A 148 19.60 -15.54 20.28
C ILE A 148 20.31 -14.50 21.15
N LEU A 149 19.80 -13.27 21.18
CA LEU A 149 20.35 -12.18 22.00
C LEU A 149 19.90 -12.22 23.48
N GLY A 150 19.06 -13.17 23.88
CA GLY A 150 18.61 -13.30 25.28
C GLY A 150 17.60 -12.24 25.75
N ILE A 151 17.02 -11.45 24.84
CA ILE A 151 16.12 -10.32 25.17
C ILE A 151 14.63 -10.65 24.99
N HIS A 152 14.30 -11.89 24.62
CA HIS A 152 12.93 -12.32 24.33
C HIS A 152 12.00 -12.32 25.57
N THR A 153 12.51 -12.70 26.75
CA THR A 153 11.74 -12.81 28.01
C THR A 153 12.52 -12.20 29.19
N ILE A 154 13.00 -10.96 29.04
CA ILE A 154 13.83 -10.32 30.06
C ILE A 154 12.99 -9.57 31.11
N THR A 155 13.45 -9.63 32.36
CA THR A 155 12.98 -8.83 33.48
C THR A 155 14.12 -8.00 34.08
N TYR A 156 13.80 -6.89 34.72
CA TYR A 156 14.76 -6.14 35.54
C TYR A 156 14.10 -5.68 36.85
N MET A 157 14.92 -5.55 37.89
CA MET A 157 14.50 -4.95 39.14
C MET A 157 14.53 -3.43 39.00
N ARG A 158 13.36 -2.80 39.13
CA ARG A 158 13.23 -1.35 39.21
C ARG A 158 13.61 -0.87 40.62
N GLU A 159 13.92 0.42 40.76
CA GLU A 159 14.25 1.07 42.04
C GLU A 159 13.20 0.83 43.14
N ASP A 160 11.92 0.70 42.77
CA ASP A 160 10.80 0.42 43.68
C ASP A 160 10.72 -1.05 44.15
N GLY A 161 11.67 -1.91 43.75
CA GLY A 161 11.67 -3.34 44.07
C GLY A 161 10.72 -4.19 43.23
N ILE A 162 10.05 -3.61 42.24
CA ILE A 162 9.18 -4.34 41.30
C ILE A 162 10.04 -4.97 40.21
N GLU A 163 9.91 -6.28 40.03
CA GLU A 163 10.49 -6.99 38.89
C GLU A 163 9.62 -6.75 37.66
N LYS A 164 10.13 -5.96 36.71
CA LYS A 164 9.38 -5.55 35.52
C LYS A 164 9.77 -6.33 34.27
N GLN A 165 8.79 -6.88 33.57
CA GLN A 165 8.94 -7.63 32.34
C GLN A 165 8.99 -6.71 31.13
N VAL A 166 10.09 -6.77 30.36
CA VAL A 166 10.29 -5.91 29.18
C VAL A 166 10.74 -6.68 27.94
N GLY A 167 10.66 -8.01 27.98
CA GLY A 167 11.05 -8.89 26.89
C GLY A 167 10.33 -8.61 25.57
N PHE A 168 11.04 -8.84 24.46
CA PHE A 168 10.52 -8.62 23.10
C PHE A 168 9.23 -9.38 22.81
N LEU A 169 9.06 -10.59 23.35
CA LEU A 169 7.85 -11.41 23.16
C LEU A 169 6.66 -10.87 23.97
N TRP A 170 6.92 -10.14 25.05
CA TRP A 170 5.88 -9.57 25.91
C TRP A 170 5.46 -8.17 25.49
N ALA A 171 5.98 -7.69 24.36
CA ALA A 171 5.61 -6.44 23.74
C ALA A 171 4.46 -6.67 22.74
N PRO A 172 3.20 -6.25 23.04
CA PRO A 172 2.06 -6.45 22.15
C PRO A 172 2.24 -5.85 20.75
N ASN A 173 3.01 -4.76 20.64
CA ASN A 173 3.29 -4.13 19.36
C ASN A 173 4.22 -4.96 18.47
N TRP A 174 4.87 -6.01 18.99
CA TRP A 174 5.64 -6.98 18.21
C TRP A 174 4.87 -8.27 18.00
N THR A 175 4.31 -8.84 19.07
CA THR A 175 3.65 -10.15 18.99
C THR A 175 2.29 -10.11 18.35
N PHE A 176 1.44 -9.14 18.66
CA PHE A 176 0.11 -9.07 18.04
C PHE A 176 0.13 -8.24 16.77
N LEU A 177 0.72 -7.04 16.81
CA LEU A 177 0.69 -6.12 15.67
C LEU A 177 1.44 -6.71 14.46
N PHE A 178 2.73 -7.03 14.58
CA PHE A 178 3.54 -7.46 13.43
C PHE A 178 3.35 -8.93 13.04
N MET A 179 3.10 -9.84 14.00
CA MET A 179 2.87 -11.26 13.64
C MET A 179 1.43 -11.57 13.22
N VAL A 180 0.41 -10.81 13.67
CA VAL A 180 -0.99 -11.22 13.44
C VAL A 180 -1.79 -10.15 12.70
N LEU A 181 -1.92 -8.97 13.29
CA LEU A 181 -2.85 -7.94 12.80
C LEU A 181 -2.45 -7.41 11.43
N LEU A 182 -1.16 -7.17 11.23
CA LEU A 182 -0.65 -6.54 10.01
C LEU A 182 -0.61 -7.50 8.80
N PRO A 183 -0.19 -8.77 8.94
CA PRO A 183 -0.39 -9.78 7.90
C PRO A 183 -1.86 -9.93 7.50
N LEU A 184 -2.78 -9.97 8.47
CA LEU A 184 -4.21 -10.08 8.19
C LEU A 184 -4.75 -8.84 7.47
N PHE A 185 -4.31 -7.64 7.88
CA PHE A 185 -4.63 -6.39 7.17
C PHE A 185 -4.19 -6.47 5.70
N PHE A 186 -2.95 -6.89 5.43
CA PHE A 186 -2.46 -7.01 4.06
C PHE A 186 -3.24 -8.02 3.24
N ALA A 187 -3.60 -9.18 3.82
CA ALA A 187 -4.40 -10.18 3.14
C ALA A 187 -5.76 -9.61 2.68
N ILE A 188 -6.44 -8.84 3.55
CA ILE A 188 -7.73 -8.22 3.22
C ILE A 188 -7.58 -7.11 2.17
N VAL A 189 -6.55 -6.27 2.27
CA VAL A 189 -6.28 -5.24 1.24
C VAL A 189 -6.02 -5.88 -0.12
N ILE A 190 -5.25 -6.97 -0.18
CA ILE A 190 -4.99 -7.72 -1.41
C ILE A 190 -6.29 -8.29 -1.97
N GLU A 191 -7.11 -8.94 -1.14
CA GLU A 191 -8.40 -9.48 -1.57
C GLU A 191 -9.29 -8.38 -2.18
N LEU A 192 -9.39 -7.23 -1.50
CA LEU A 192 -10.18 -6.09 -1.99
C LEU A 192 -9.62 -5.50 -3.29
N LEU A 193 -8.30 -5.40 -3.41
CA LEU A 193 -7.65 -4.89 -4.61
C LEU A 193 -7.88 -5.82 -5.81
N VAL A 194 -7.73 -7.12 -5.61
CA VAL A 194 -7.96 -8.15 -6.63
C VAL A 194 -9.44 -8.17 -7.04
N PHE A 195 -10.35 -8.20 -6.07
CA PHE A 195 -11.79 -8.11 -6.30
C PHE A 195 -12.16 -6.85 -7.09
N TRP A 196 -11.60 -5.69 -6.72
CA TRP A 196 -11.86 -4.44 -7.42
C TRP A 196 -11.39 -4.50 -8.87
N LYS A 197 -10.14 -4.90 -9.10
CA LYS A 197 -9.52 -4.88 -10.44
C LYS A 197 -10.12 -5.90 -11.39
N HIS A 198 -10.40 -7.12 -10.93
CA HIS A 198 -10.76 -8.25 -11.79
C HIS A 198 -12.27 -8.48 -11.87
N ASP A 199 -13.02 -8.21 -10.79
CA ASP A 199 -14.45 -8.54 -10.74
C ASP A 199 -15.35 -7.31 -10.78
N ALA A 200 -15.20 -6.39 -9.82
CA ALA A 200 -16.18 -5.32 -9.63
C ALA A 200 -16.05 -4.22 -10.67
N ARG A 201 -14.85 -3.67 -10.86
CA ARG A 201 -14.62 -2.52 -11.74
C ARG A 201 -14.98 -2.80 -13.21
N PRO A 202 -14.65 -3.95 -13.82
CA PRO A 202 -15.03 -4.23 -15.22
C PRO A 202 -16.55 -4.35 -15.42
N ARG A 203 -17.32 -4.71 -14.39
CA ARG A 203 -18.80 -4.77 -14.45
C ARG A 203 -19.42 -3.38 -14.62
N PHE A 204 -18.76 -2.34 -14.10
CA PHE A 204 -19.25 -0.96 -14.18
C PHE A 204 -18.75 -0.20 -15.41
N LEU A 205 -17.93 -0.83 -16.27
CA LEU A 205 -17.44 -0.24 -17.51
C LEU A 205 -18.26 -0.76 -18.70
N ALA A 206 -18.54 0.13 -19.65
CA ALA A 206 -19.10 -0.23 -20.94
C ALA A 206 -18.20 -1.25 -21.65
N HIS A 207 -18.79 -2.14 -22.47
CA HIS A 207 -18.04 -3.22 -23.14
C HIS A 207 -16.82 -2.71 -23.93
N ALA A 208 -16.90 -1.52 -24.53
CA ALA A 208 -15.79 -0.88 -25.26
C ALA A 208 -14.64 -0.39 -24.37
N ASP A 209 -14.91 -0.07 -23.11
CA ASP A 209 -13.93 0.51 -22.16
C ASP A 209 -13.24 -0.54 -21.29
N ARG A 210 -13.76 -1.79 -21.25
CA ARG A 210 -13.17 -2.89 -20.48
C ARG A 210 -11.70 -3.18 -20.82
N PRO A 211 -11.26 -3.17 -22.09
CA PRO A 211 -9.85 -3.40 -22.44
C PRO A 211 -8.91 -2.30 -21.90
N HIS A 212 -9.41 -1.07 -21.79
CA HIS A 212 -8.65 0.09 -21.30
C HIS A 212 -8.72 0.25 -19.77
N SER A 213 -9.46 -0.63 -19.08
CA SER A 213 -9.66 -0.57 -17.65
C SER A 213 -8.33 -0.53 -16.88
N GLY A 214 -7.36 -1.39 -17.22
CA GLY A 214 -6.05 -1.40 -16.56
C GLY A 214 -5.31 -0.06 -16.65
N ASN A 215 -5.34 0.58 -17.83
CA ASN A 215 -4.68 1.86 -18.04
C ASN A 215 -5.34 2.99 -17.23
N ALA A 216 -6.68 3.01 -17.16
CA ALA A 216 -7.40 3.98 -16.35
C ALA A 216 -7.15 3.79 -14.83
N TRP A 217 -6.95 2.56 -14.36
CA TRP A 217 -6.57 2.29 -12.97
C TRP A 217 -5.16 2.82 -12.67
N ILE A 218 -4.20 2.57 -13.58
CA ILE A 218 -2.84 3.08 -13.45
C ILE A 218 -2.81 4.62 -13.43
N GLN A 219 -3.61 5.28 -14.26
CA GLN A 219 -3.73 6.74 -14.25
C GLN A 219 -4.27 7.26 -12.90
N ASN A 220 -5.28 6.62 -12.32
CA ASN A 220 -5.78 6.98 -10.99
C ASN A 220 -4.71 6.80 -9.91
N LEU A 221 -3.91 5.72 -9.97
CA LEU A 221 -2.77 5.50 -9.06
C LEU A 221 -1.68 6.57 -9.22
N GLN A 222 -1.36 6.96 -10.46
CA GLN A 222 -0.38 7.99 -10.75
C GLN A 222 -0.80 9.37 -10.25
N ALA A 223 -2.11 9.68 -10.30
CA ALA A 223 -2.64 10.90 -9.68
C ALA A 223 -2.33 10.99 -8.18
N ASN A 224 -2.27 9.84 -7.49
CA ASN A 224 -1.91 9.75 -6.07
C ASN A 224 -0.41 9.56 -5.82
N SER A 225 0.45 9.66 -6.84
CA SER A 225 1.89 9.38 -6.72
C SER A 225 2.61 10.28 -5.71
N HIS A 226 2.12 11.51 -5.50
CA HIS A 226 2.68 12.40 -4.47
C HIS A 226 2.47 11.83 -3.06
N THR A 227 1.27 11.32 -2.77
CA THR A 227 0.92 10.76 -1.47
C THR A 227 1.78 9.54 -1.13
N TYR A 228 2.02 8.64 -2.09
CA TYR A 228 2.93 7.50 -1.91
C TYR A 228 4.36 7.95 -1.57
N ARG A 229 4.88 8.97 -2.27
CA ARG A 229 6.23 9.50 -2.01
C ARG A 229 6.32 10.19 -0.64
N ALA A 230 5.33 10.99 -0.28
CA ALA A 230 5.28 11.66 1.01
C ALA A 230 5.27 10.65 2.17
N VAL A 231 4.39 9.64 2.10
CA VAL A 231 4.31 8.58 3.10
C VAL A 231 5.60 7.77 3.16
N PHE A 232 6.21 7.42 2.02
CA PHE A 232 7.50 6.73 1.99
C PHE A 232 8.59 7.51 2.74
N LEU A 233 8.71 8.81 2.46
CA LEU A 233 9.69 9.66 3.14
C LEU A 233 9.39 9.76 4.64
N ILE A 234 8.13 9.98 5.02
CA ILE A 234 7.74 10.08 6.43
C ILE A 234 8.03 8.77 7.18
N CYS A 235 7.65 7.62 6.63
CA CYS A 235 7.86 6.34 7.27
C CYS A 235 9.35 6.00 7.39
N ILE A 236 10.12 6.08 6.30
CA ILE A 236 11.52 5.64 6.32
C ILE A 236 12.43 6.65 7.04
N LEU A 237 12.29 7.95 6.75
CA LEU A 237 13.18 8.97 7.30
C LEU A 237 12.79 9.36 8.72
N PHE A 238 11.52 9.70 8.95
CA PHE A 238 11.10 10.19 10.27
C PHE A 238 10.79 9.02 11.20
N ALA A 239 9.92 8.10 10.80
CA ALA A 239 9.51 7.01 11.69
C ALA A 239 10.56 5.88 11.83
N GLY A 240 11.39 5.68 10.81
CA GLY A 240 12.52 4.75 10.85
C GLY A 240 13.75 5.42 11.44
N LEU A 241 14.41 6.27 10.65
CA LEU A 241 15.73 6.78 10.99
C LEU A 241 15.73 7.76 12.17
N ALA A 242 14.92 8.83 12.11
CA ALA A 242 14.92 9.86 13.16
C ALA A 242 14.41 9.34 14.50
N GLN A 243 13.32 8.53 14.50
CA GLN A 243 12.84 7.89 15.72
C GLN A 243 13.85 6.88 16.29
N TRP A 244 14.53 6.09 15.45
CA TRP A 244 15.59 5.20 15.95
C TRP A 244 16.75 5.98 16.57
N ILE A 245 17.21 7.05 15.91
CA ILE A 245 18.29 7.89 16.42
C ILE A 245 17.91 8.48 17.79
N GLY A 246 16.73 9.10 17.88
CA GLY A 246 16.31 9.80 19.09
C GLY A 246 15.88 8.90 20.25
N VAL A 247 15.23 7.75 19.96
CA VAL A 247 14.62 6.89 20.99
C VAL A 247 15.53 5.74 21.41
N GLN A 248 16.45 5.30 20.56
CA GLN A 248 17.31 4.15 20.83
C GLN A 248 18.80 4.52 20.78
N LEU A 249 19.29 5.09 19.67
CA LEU A 249 20.73 5.28 19.47
C LEU A 249 21.34 6.25 20.49
N ILE A 250 20.78 7.46 20.62
CA ILE A 250 21.30 8.47 21.55
C ILE A 250 21.23 7.96 23.01
N PRO A 251 20.09 7.43 23.50
CA PRO A 251 20.03 6.84 24.84
C PRO A 251 21.05 5.72 25.07
N LEU A 252 21.29 4.85 24.08
CA LEU A 252 22.29 3.77 24.20
C LEU A 252 23.73 4.28 24.24
N LEU A 253 24.04 5.39 23.56
CA LEU A 253 25.37 5.98 23.54
C LEU A 253 25.65 6.82 24.79
N GLU A 254 24.67 7.61 25.23
CA GLU A 254 24.79 8.53 26.37
C GLU A 254 24.40 7.88 27.70
N GLN A 255 23.93 6.62 27.67
CA GLN A 255 23.37 5.91 28.83
C GLN A 255 22.22 6.67 29.51
N ALA A 256 21.48 7.47 28.72
CA ALA A 256 20.38 8.29 29.21
C ALA A 256 19.11 7.44 29.46
N GLN A 257 18.39 7.72 30.54
CA GLN A 257 17.15 7.02 30.94
C GLN A 257 15.88 7.86 30.76
N ASP A 258 15.87 8.74 29.75
CA ASP A 258 14.72 9.64 29.45
C ASP A 258 13.44 8.91 29.00
N PHE A 259 13.58 7.64 28.60
CA PHE A 259 12.50 6.78 28.11
C PHE A 259 12.32 5.57 29.01
N ALA A 260 11.09 5.06 29.10
CA ALA A 260 10.79 3.86 29.88
C ALA A 260 11.67 2.68 29.38
N PRO A 261 12.38 1.98 30.28
CA PRO A 261 13.23 0.87 29.88
C PRO A 261 12.43 -0.18 29.10
N SER A 262 12.96 -0.59 27.96
CA SER A 262 12.36 -1.58 27.06
C SER A 262 13.41 -2.61 26.65
N TRP A 263 13.03 -3.70 25.97
CA TRP A 263 13.99 -4.66 25.41
C TRP A 263 15.10 -3.99 24.56
N GLY A 264 14.85 -2.83 23.96
CA GLY A 264 15.83 -2.11 23.12
C GLY A 264 16.86 -1.33 23.92
N THR A 265 16.49 -0.85 25.11
CA THR A 265 17.33 -0.04 26.00
C THR A 265 17.81 -0.80 27.24
N ILE A 266 17.44 -2.08 27.37
CA ILE A 266 17.74 -2.89 28.56
C ILE A 266 19.24 -3.06 28.80
N GLY A 267 20.07 -2.97 27.74
CA GLY A 267 21.53 -3.00 27.85
C GLY A 267 22.14 -1.88 28.69
N ILE A 268 21.38 -0.81 28.96
CA ILE A 268 21.80 0.28 29.88
C ILE A 268 21.74 -0.22 31.35
N ILE A 269 20.72 -1.02 31.69
CA ILE A 269 20.47 -1.49 33.08
C ILE A 269 21.13 -2.85 33.31
N ARG A 270 21.07 -3.73 32.30
CA ARG A 270 21.56 -5.11 32.33
C ARG A 270 22.58 -5.33 31.21
N PRO A 271 23.78 -4.72 31.29
CA PRO A 271 24.83 -4.90 30.30
C PRO A 271 25.39 -6.33 30.27
N ASP A 272 25.12 -7.12 31.31
CA ASP A 272 25.44 -8.55 31.39
C ASP A 272 24.68 -9.40 30.37
N VAL A 273 23.48 -8.97 29.96
CA VAL A 273 22.64 -9.72 29.01
C VAL A 273 22.83 -9.22 27.58
N LEU A 274 22.87 -7.91 27.39
CA LEU A 274 22.92 -7.30 26.05
C LEU A 274 23.99 -6.22 25.99
N SER A 275 25.01 -6.42 25.15
CA SER A 275 26.03 -5.41 24.90
C SER A 275 25.47 -4.23 24.08
N THR A 276 25.98 -3.03 24.34
CA THR A 276 25.54 -1.81 23.64
C THR A 276 25.63 -1.92 22.10
N PRO A 277 26.70 -2.47 21.49
CA PRO A 277 26.76 -2.62 20.05
C PRO A 277 25.70 -3.59 19.51
N ALA A 278 25.43 -4.70 20.20
CA ALA A 278 24.40 -5.65 19.81
C ALA A 278 22.99 -5.02 19.91
N ALA A 279 22.73 -4.22 20.96
CA ALA A 279 21.50 -3.46 21.13
C ALA A 279 21.26 -2.48 19.98
N ILE A 280 22.30 -1.73 19.59
CA ILE A 280 22.24 -0.76 18.49
C ILE A 280 21.87 -1.46 17.18
N VAL A 281 22.53 -2.57 16.84
CA VAL A 281 22.27 -3.31 15.59
C VAL A 281 20.86 -3.91 15.60
N PHE A 282 20.46 -4.55 16.70
CA PHE A 282 19.13 -5.17 16.81
C PHE A 282 18.02 -4.13 16.69
N THR A 283 18.12 -3.01 17.43
CA THR A 283 17.13 -1.93 17.37
C THR A 283 17.10 -1.26 16.00
N ALA A 284 18.24 -1.10 15.31
CA ALA A 284 18.27 -0.58 13.95
C ALA A 284 17.49 -1.46 12.96
N LEU A 285 17.69 -2.79 13.03
CA LEU A 285 16.95 -3.75 12.22
C LEU A 285 15.45 -3.72 12.53
N ALA A 286 15.10 -3.66 13.82
CA ALA A 286 13.72 -3.56 14.27
C ALA A 286 13.02 -2.30 13.74
N TYR A 287 13.67 -1.13 13.83
CA TYR A 287 13.11 0.14 13.34
C TYR A 287 13.05 0.21 11.80
N LEU A 288 14.02 -0.37 11.10
CA LEU A 288 13.96 -0.50 9.64
C LEU A 288 12.78 -1.38 9.22
N TYR A 289 12.61 -2.54 9.85
CA TYR A 289 11.47 -3.42 9.60
C TYR A 289 10.13 -2.73 9.93
N MET A 290 10.05 -2.05 11.08
CA MET A 290 8.89 -1.28 11.50
C MET A 290 8.52 -0.21 10.47
N SER A 291 9.48 0.60 10.02
CA SER A 291 9.24 1.69 9.08
C SER A 291 8.83 1.21 7.69
N VAL A 292 9.44 0.13 7.17
CA VAL A 292 9.03 -0.49 5.90
C VAL A 292 7.61 -1.04 6.00
N THR A 293 7.28 -1.72 7.10
CA THR A 293 5.95 -2.32 7.25
C THR A 293 4.87 -1.26 7.50
N PHE A 294 5.16 -0.18 8.22
CA PHE A 294 4.24 0.97 8.33
C PHE A 294 4.09 1.72 7.00
N TYR A 295 5.14 1.83 6.19
CA TYR A 295 4.99 2.35 4.82
C TYR A 295 3.98 1.51 4.03
N LEU A 296 4.09 0.19 4.09
CA LEU A 296 3.17 -0.73 3.44
C LEU A 296 1.74 -0.61 4.01
N LEU A 297 1.60 -0.43 5.33
CA LEU A 297 0.30 -0.16 5.97
C LEU A 297 -0.38 1.07 5.33
N PHE A 298 0.30 2.21 5.33
CA PHE A 298 -0.24 3.45 4.77
C PHE A 298 -0.46 3.36 3.26
N ALA A 299 0.42 2.66 2.53
CA ALA A 299 0.19 2.36 1.12
C ALA A 299 -1.10 1.55 0.91
N GLY A 300 -1.37 0.56 1.77
CA GLY A 300 -2.63 -0.18 1.79
C GLY A 300 -3.84 0.74 2.05
N LEU A 301 -3.74 1.68 2.99
CA LEU A 301 -4.78 2.68 3.25
C LEU A 301 -5.04 3.59 2.03
N ILE A 302 -3.98 4.01 1.33
CA ILE A 302 -4.10 4.78 0.08
C ILE A 302 -4.79 3.95 -1.01
N ILE A 303 -4.47 2.66 -1.12
CA ILE A 303 -5.14 1.74 -2.05
C ILE A 303 -6.63 1.66 -1.73
N LEU A 304 -7.00 1.42 -0.48
CA LEU A 304 -8.40 1.37 -0.05
C LEU A 304 -9.15 2.67 -0.36
N HIS A 305 -8.53 3.82 -0.06
CA HIS A 305 -9.09 5.13 -0.43
C HIS A 305 -9.29 5.26 -1.94
N THR A 306 -8.31 4.83 -2.74
CA THR A 306 -8.37 4.89 -4.20
C THR A 306 -9.48 4.00 -4.77
N ILE A 307 -9.69 2.79 -4.20
CA ILE A 307 -10.80 1.89 -4.55
C ILE A 307 -12.15 2.58 -4.27
N ILE A 308 -12.34 3.13 -3.07
CA ILE A 308 -13.57 3.84 -2.68
C ILE A 308 -13.82 5.02 -3.62
N HIS A 309 -12.78 5.81 -3.90
CA HIS A 309 -12.88 6.98 -4.77
C HIS A 309 -13.29 6.59 -6.19
N ASP A 310 -12.67 5.55 -6.75
CA ASP A 310 -12.97 5.07 -8.11
C ASP A 310 -14.38 4.48 -8.19
N LEU A 311 -14.81 3.71 -7.17
CA LEU A 311 -16.19 3.22 -7.06
C LEU A 311 -17.20 4.36 -7.05
N TRP A 312 -16.98 5.37 -6.20
CA TRP A 312 -17.88 6.53 -6.12
C TRP A 312 -17.94 7.30 -7.46
N LYS A 313 -16.81 7.45 -8.16
CA LYS A 313 -16.74 8.11 -9.47
C LYS A 313 -17.50 7.33 -10.55
N LEU A 314 -17.47 5.99 -10.50
CA LEU A 314 -18.19 5.12 -11.43
C LEU A 314 -19.69 5.03 -11.10
N GLY A 315 -20.05 5.06 -9.81
CA GLY A 315 -21.43 5.00 -9.32
C GLY A 315 -22.16 6.35 -9.27
N SER A 316 -21.57 7.44 -9.76
CA SER A 316 -22.19 8.77 -9.69
C SER A 316 -23.38 8.90 -10.66
N PRO A 317 -24.53 9.48 -10.23
CA PRO A 317 -25.79 9.54 -10.98
C PRO A 317 -25.69 10.25 -12.34
N ALA A 318 -24.70 11.11 -12.56
CA ALA A 318 -24.45 11.76 -13.84
C ALA A 318 -24.05 10.77 -14.95
N LYS A 319 -23.36 9.67 -14.62
CA LYS A 319 -23.04 8.58 -15.56
C LYS A 319 -24.14 7.52 -15.61
N LEU A 320 -24.80 7.24 -14.48
CA LEU A 320 -25.95 6.31 -14.44
C LEU A 320 -27.20 6.84 -15.16
N ARG A 321 -27.38 8.15 -15.32
CA ARG A 321 -28.46 8.70 -16.18
C ARG A 321 -28.21 8.51 -17.68
N ALA A 322 -26.98 8.33 -18.11
CA ALA A 322 -26.65 8.12 -19.52
C ALA A 322 -26.91 6.66 -19.97
N VAL A 323 -27.07 5.72 -19.04
CA VAL A 323 -27.36 4.31 -19.30
C VAL A 323 -28.55 3.93 -18.43
N GLN A 324 -29.74 3.96 -19.02
CA GLN A 324 -31.06 3.73 -18.42
C GLN A 324 -31.26 2.30 -17.89
N GLU A 325 -30.37 1.79 -17.05
CA GLU A 325 -30.61 0.60 -16.24
C GLU A 325 -30.04 0.84 -14.85
N SER A 326 -30.92 0.82 -13.84
CA SER A 326 -30.52 0.83 -12.44
C SER A 326 -29.78 -0.47 -12.13
N TRP A 327 -28.46 -0.50 -12.32
CA TRP A 327 -27.62 -1.68 -12.10
C TRP A 327 -27.70 -2.16 -10.64
N PRO A 328 -28.33 -3.31 -10.34
CA PRO A 328 -28.49 -3.80 -8.98
C PRO A 328 -27.17 -4.22 -8.29
N GLY A 329 -26.04 -4.25 -9.00
CA GLY A 329 -24.74 -4.69 -8.47
C GLY A 329 -23.85 -3.62 -7.83
N VAL A 330 -24.19 -2.32 -7.92
CA VAL A 330 -23.36 -1.24 -7.34
C VAL A 330 -23.42 -1.27 -5.80
N SER A 331 -24.62 -1.46 -5.24
CA SER A 331 -24.83 -1.56 -3.79
C SER A 331 -24.07 -2.73 -3.19
N ASP A 332 -24.05 -3.87 -3.90
CA ASP A 332 -23.45 -5.12 -3.41
C ASP A 332 -21.92 -5.05 -3.46
N ALA A 333 -21.35 -4.49 -4.53
CA ALA A 333 -19.92 -4.21 -4.61
C ALA A 333 -19.48 -3.19 -3.56
N GLY A 334 -20.26 -2.13 -3.36
CA GLY A 334 -20.03 -1.13 -2.31
C GLY A 334 -20.07 -1.74 -0.92
N LEU A 335 -21.02 -2.64 -0.65
CA LEU A 335 -21.12 -3.33 0.63
C LEU A 335 -19.92 -4.23 0.88
N ARG A 336 -19.51 -5.04 -0.11
CA ARG A 336 -18.32 -5.89 0.02
C ARG A 336 -17.04 -5.08 0.28
N ILE A 337 -16.87 -3.97 -0.43
CA ILE A 337 -15.73 -3.06 -0.23
C ILE A 337 -15.78 -2.47 1.19
N MET A 338 -16.93 -1.96 1.63
CA MET A 338 -17.05 -1.38 2.98
C MET A 338 -16.88 -2.40 4.09
N ARG A 339 -17.35 -3.64 3.93
CA ARG A 339 -17.09 -4.74 4.88
C ARG A 339 -15.59 -5.01 5.01
N GLY A 340 -14.85 -5.04 3.90
CA GLY A 340 -13.39 -5.22 3.95
C GLY A 340 -12.67 -4.00 4.52
N VAL A 341 -13.07 -2.77 4.17
CA VAL A 341 -12.53 -1.53 4.74
C VAL A 341 -12.78 -1.45 6.24
N PHE A 342 -13.95 -1.89 6.70
CA PHE A 342 -14.27 -2.02 8.12
C PHE A 342 -13.32 -3.00 8.82
N ARG A 343 -13.13 -4.21 8.26
CA ARG A 343 -12.18 -5.19 8.81
C ARG A 343 -10.76 -4.62 8.90
N CYS A 344 -10.29 -3.98 7.83
CA CYS A 344 -9.00 -3.28 7.83
C CYS A 344 -8.94 -2.20 8.92
N THR A 345 -10.01 -1.44 9.10
CA THR A 345 -10.08 -0.38 10.12
C THR A 345 -9.97 -0.93 11.52
N VAL A 346 -10.72 -2.01 11.81
CA VAL A 346 -10.64 -2.71 13.09
C VAL A 346 -9.23 -3.21 13.37
N LEU A 347 -8.59 -3.90 12.40
CA LEU A 347 -7.24 -4.44 12.58
C LEU A 347 -6.20 -3.37 12.88
N VAL A 348 -6.28 -2.23 12.21
CA VAL A 348 -5.31 -1.15 12.40
C VAL A 348 -5.56 -0.37 13.69
N ILE A 349 -6.82 -0.22 14.13
CA ILE A 349 -7.09 0.35 15.45
C ILE A 349 -6.63 -0.60 16.56
N LEU A 350 -6.84 -1.92 16.42
CA LEU A 350 -6.27 -2.92 17.33
C LEU A 350 -4.73 -2.85 17.36
N ALA A 351 -4.09 -2.62 16.21
CA ALA A 351 -2.64 -2.39 16.16
C ALA A 351 -2.25 -1.11 16.91
N ALA A 352 -2.97 -0.01 16.74
CA ALA A 352 -2.74 1.23 17.48
C ALA A 352 -2.95 1.05 19.00
N ILE A 353 -3.94 0.23 19.40
CA ILE A 353 -4.14 -0.20 20.80
C ILE A 353 -2.92 -0.95 21.31
N CYS A 354 -2.37 -1.93 20.57
CA CYS A 354 -1.16 -2.64 20.97
C CYS A 354 0.04 -1.68 21.18
N MET A 355 0.21 -0.70 20.29
CA MET A 355 1.26 0.31 20.41
C MET A 355 1.09 1.19 21.66
N LYS A 356 -0.13 1.68 21.91
CA LYS A 356 -0.41 2.56 23.05
C LYS A 356 -0.40 1.81 24.38
N ALA A 357 -1.05 0.64 24.45
CA ALA A 357 -1.09 -0.20 25.64
C ALA A 357 0.31 -0.61 26.09
N GLN A 358 1.21 -0.96 25.15
CA GLN A 358 2.59 -1.24 25.50
C GLN A 358 3.33 -0.03 26.07
N SER A 359 3.13 1.15 25.48
CA SER A 359 3.76 2.39 25.95
C SER A 359 3.30 2.76 27.36
N ALA A 360 1.98 2.71 27.59
CA ALA A 360 1.38 2.94 28.90
C ALA A 360 1.87 1.91 29.93
N TYR A 361 1.86 0.61 29.57
CA TYR A 361 2.38 -0.45 30.41
C TYR A 361 3.83 -0.18 30.86
N LEU A 362 4.73 0.20 29.94
CA LEU A 362 6.14 0.43 30.27
C LEU A 362 6.33 1.57 31.30
N ALA A 363 5.45 2.58 31.31
CA ALA A 363 5.46 3.62 32.34
C ALA A 363 4.59 3.32 33.57
N SER A 364 3.80 2.26 33.56
CA SER A 364 3.01 1.83 34.72
C SER A 364 3.86 1.16 35.81
N GLN A 365 3.24 0.86 36.95
CA GLN A 365 3.82 0.04 38.03
C GLN A 365 3.52 -1.46 37.88
N GLY A 366 2.90 -1.88 36.78
CA GLY A 366 2.65 -3.30 36.54
C GLY A 366 3.95 -4.09 36.35
N PRO A 367 4.10 -5.27 37.01
CA PRO A 367 5.25 -6.15 36.81
C PRO A 367 5.23 -6.78 35.40
N ASP A 368 4.04 -7.09 34.89
CA ASP A 368 3.79 -7.55 33.54
C ASP A 368 2.49 -6.92 33.00
N ILE A 369 2.30 -6.97 31.69
CA ILE A 369 1.18 -6.31 31.02
C ILE A 369 -0.17 -6.90 31.41
N ILE A 370 -0.24 -8.20 31.70
CA ILE A 370 -1.49 -8.87 32.07
C ILE A 370 -1.87 -8.44 33.49
N THR A 371 -0.92 -8.51 34.42
CA THR A 371 -1.12 -8.05 35.80
C THR A 371 -1.52 -6.58 35.85
N TRP A 372 -0.91 -5.72 35.03
CA TRP A 372 -1.32 -4.31 34.89
C TRP A 372 -2.79 -4.16 34.50
N MET A 373 -3.24 -4.87 33.45
CA MET A 373 -4.63 -4.81 33.00
C MET A 373 -5.60 -5.40 34.03
N VAL A 374 -5.23 -6.51 34.69
CA VAL A 374 -6.08 -7.16 35.71
C VAL A 374 -6.23 -6.27 36.95
N ARG A 375 -5.17 -5.60 37.40
CA ARG A 375 -5.24 -4.65 38.51
C ARG A 375 -6.16 -3.49 38.19
N ASP A 376 -6.10 -2.95 36.97
CA ASP A 376 -7.00 -1.89 36.52
C ASP A 376 -8.48 -2.34 36.49
N VAL A 377 -8.75 -3.59 36.09
CA VAL A 377 -10.11 -4.16 36.20
C VAL A 377 -10.55 -4.24 37.66
N TRP A 378 -9.67 -4.65 38.57
CA TRP A 378 -10.00 -4.78 39.99
C TRP A 378 -10.25 -3.42 40.68
N ALA A 379 -9.49 -2.39 40.30
CA ALA A 379 -9.68 -1.01 40.75
C ALA A 379 -11.07 -0.44 40.39
N ALA A 380 -11.68 -0.93 39.30
CA ALA A 380 -13.04 -0.54 38.93
C ALA A 380 -14.14 -1.32 39.65
N LEU A 381 -13.85 -2.57 40.05
CA LEU A 381 -14.83 -3.47 40.69
C LEU A 381 -14.82 -3.37 42.22
N THR A 382 -13.74 -2.86 42.81
CA THR A 382 -13.57 -2.74 44.26
C THR A 382 -13.01 -1.36 44.60
N THR A 383 -13.16 -0.88 45.84
CA THR A 383 -12.42 0.28 46.36
C THR A 383 -10.95 -0.08 46.59
N TYR A 384 -10.27 -0.53 45.54
CA TYR A 384 -8.85 -0.81 45.52
C TYR A 384 -8.14 0.44 45.00
N ASP A 385 -7.46 1.14 45.91
CA ASP A 385 -6.68 2.33 45.61
C ASP A 385 -5.27 1.92 45.21
N ASP A 386 -5.03 1.82 43.90
CA ASP A 386 -3.69 1.60 43.33
C ASP A 386 -3.02 2.98 43.25
N GLY A 387 -2.30 3.33 44.32
CA GLY A 387 -1.76 4.66 44.60
C GLY A 387 -1.05 5.36 43.44
N ASP A 388 -0.96 6.69 43.58
CA ASP A 388 -0.63 7.70 42.58
C ASP A 388 0.34 7.29 41.45
N ARG A 389 -0.06 7.72 40.24
CA ARG A 389 0.25 7.08 38.97
C ARG A 389 1.19 7.91 38.09
N ILE A 390 1.96 7.18 37.29
CA ILE A 390 2.67 7.61 36.07
C ILE A 390 4.05 8.24 36.32
N PHE A 391 5.09 7.51 35.92
CA PHE A 391 6.42 8.10 35.72
C PHE A 391 6.41 9.04 34.51
N SER A 392 7.10 10.18 34.62
CA SER A 392 7.21 11.19 33.57
C SER A 392 8.16 10.75 32.43
N TYR A 393 7.86 9.65 31.76
CA TYR A 393 8.58 9.22 30.56
C TYR A 393 8.02 9.89 29.31
N ARG A 394 8.90 10.25 28.37
CA ARG A 394 8.46 10.64 27.02
C ARG A 394 7.96 9.41 26.28
N MET A 395 6.80 9.51 25.62
CA MET A 395 6.17 8.39 24.90
C MET A 395 5.91 8.70 23.42
N PRO A 396 6.93 8.67 22.55
CA PRO A 396 6.78 8.98 21.12
C PRO A 396 5.76 8.10 20.39
N THR A 397 5.58 6.87 20.86
CA THR A 397 4.61 5.87 20.34
C THR A 397 3.16 6.31 20.52
N HIS A 398 2.84 7.20 21.47
CA HIS A 398 1.50 7.77 21.59
C HIS A 398 1.15 8.60 20.34
N TYR A 399 2.11 9.42 19.87
CA TYR A 399 1.91 10.21 18.65
C TYR A 399 1.82 9.32 17.39
N SER A 400 2.74 8.35 17.25
CA SER A 400 2.73 7.45 16.09
C SER A 400 1.47 6.58 16.03
N SER A 401 1.01 6.03 17.17
CA SER A 401 -0.23 5.24 17.23
C SER A 401 -1.47 6.09 16.91
N LEU A 402 -1.50 7.34 17.35
CA LEU A 402 -2.59 8.27 17.07
C LEU A 402 -2.68 8.59 15.58
N LEU A 403 -1.55 8.84 14.92
CA LEU A 403 -1.49 9.10 13.48
C LEU A 403 -2.03 7.90 12.70
N VAL A 404 -1.65 6.68 13.08
CA VAL A 404 -2.14 5.43 12.48
C VAL A 404 -3.65 5.28 12.66
N ALA A 405 -4.17 5.54 13.87
CA ALA A 405 -5.60 5.47 14.17
C ALA A 405 -6.41 6.50 13.37
N ILE A 406 -6.01 7.78 13.37
CA ILE A 406 -6.70 8.87 12.66
C ILE A 406 -6.68 8.63 11.15
N SER A 407 -5.52 8.23 10.60
CA SER A 407 -5.38 7.99 9.16
C SER A 407 -6.32 6.90 8.68
N THR A 408 -6.45 5.82 9.46
CA THR A 408 -7.34 4.71 9.12
C THR A 408 -8.81 5.09 9.28
N CYS A 409 -9.17 5.78 10.37
CA CYS A 409 -10.52 6.29 10.58
C CYS A 409 -10.94 7.24 9.45
N SER A 410 -10.00 8.04 8.93
CA SER A 410 -10.25 8.97 7.82
C SER A 410 -10.64 8.23 6.52
N VAL A 411 -9.99 7.10 6.21
CA VAL A 411 -10.34 6.27 5.04
C VAL A 411 -11.71 5.64 5.21
N PHE A 412 -12.02 5.09 6.40
CA PHE A 412 -13.34 4.53 6.68
C PHE A 412 -14.44 5.60 6.60
N LEU A 413 -14.24 6.75 7.24
CA LEU A 413 -15.17 7.87 7.25
C LEU A 413 -15.42 8.38 5.82
N TYR A 414 -14.36 8.49 5.01
CA TYR A 414 -14.49 8.84 3.60
C TYR A 414 -15.41 7.87 2.84
N GLY A 415 -15.24 6.55 3.04
CA GLY A 415 -16.12 5.54 2.47
C GLY A 415 -17.55 5.63 2.96
N ALA A 416 -17.74 5.77 4.28
CA ALA A 416 -19.07 5.89 4.89
C ALA A 416 -19.83 7.13 4.38
N ILE A 417 -19.16 8.27 4.22
CA ILE A 417 -19.78 9.50 3.68
C ILE A 417 -20.11 9.33 2.19
N ARG A 418 -19.17 8.82 1.38
CA ARG A 418 -19.33 8.73 -0.08
C ARG A 418 -20.36 7.69 -0.50
N LEU A 419 -20.51 6.61 0.27
CA LEU A 419 -21.42 5.50 -0.03
C LEU A 419 -22.70 5.53 0.82
N GLY A 420 -22.78 6.37 1.86
CA GLY A 420 -23.92 6.45 2.80
C GLY A 420 -25.21 7.04 2.22
N GLY A 421 -25.17 7.55 0.99
CA GLY A 421 -26.36 7.97 0.24
C GLY A 421 -27.29 6.79 -0.12
N ASP A 422 -26.75 5.59 -0.22
CA ASP A 422 -27.52 4.38 -0.54
C ASP A 422 -28.26 3.85 0.69
N ARG A 423 -29.58 3.72 0.58
CA ARG A 423 -30.47 3.23 1.64
C ARG A 423 -30.16 1.79 2.05
N ARG A 424 -29.65 0.95 1.14
CA ARG A 424 -29.27 -0.45 1.44
C ARG A 424 -28.01 -0.52 2.30
N LEU A 425 -27.11 0.44 2.15
CA LEU A 425 -25.83 0.51 2.87
C LEU A 425 -25.96 1.20 4.24
N ARG A 426 -27.01 1.99 4.47
CA ARG A 426 -27.14 2.81 5.69
C ARG A 426 -27.14 2.01 6.99
N ALA A 427 -27.93 0.93 7.06
CA ALA A 427 -28.02 0.11 8.26
C ALA A 427 -26.69 -0.62 8.61
N PRO A 428 -26.02 -1.34 7.69
CA PRO A 428 -24.73 -1.94 7.98
C PRO A 428 -23.64 -0.91 8.28
N LEU A 429 -23.61 0.22 7.56
CA LEU A 429 -22.65 1.30 7.83
C LEU A 429 -22.80 1.88 9.23
N TRP A 430 -24.03 2.08 9.71
CA TRP A 430 -24.26 2.58 11.07
C TRP A 430 -23.68 1.64 12.13
N LYS A 431 -23.92 0.33 12.01
CA LYS A 431 -23.38 -0.68 12.93
C LYS A 431 -21.84 -0.69 12.93
N MET A 432 -21.23 -0.67 11.74
CA MET A 432 -19.78 -0.59 11.57
C MET A 432 -19.19 0.69 12.19
N SER A 433 -19.84 1.84 11.97
CA SER A 433 -19.46 3.12 12.57
C SER A 433 -19.53 3.07 14.09
N SER A 434 -20.58 2.51 14.69
CA SER A 434 -20.68 2.37 16.14
C SER A 434 -19.55 1.53 16.72
N ALA A 435 -19.21 0.40 16.09
CA ALA A 435 -18.10 -0.45 16.54
C ALA A 435 -16.74 0.27 16.44
N ILE A 436 -16.49 1.02 15.35
CA ILE A 436 -15.26 1.80 15.19
C ILE A 436 -15.17 2.92 16.22
N VAL A 437 -16.27 3.64 16.48
CA VAL A 437 -16.31 4.70 17.49
C VAL A 437 -16.03 4.13 18.87
N LEU A 438 -16.67 3.00 19.23
CA LEU A 438 -16.41 2.33 20.52
C LEU A 438 -14.93 1.94 20.66
N LEU A 439 -14.34 1.38 19.61
CA LEU A 439 -12.93 0.97 19.62
C LEU A 439 -11.98 2.18 19.70
N LEU A 440 -12.31 3.28 19.02
CA LEU A 440 -11.54 4.53 19.06
C LEU A 440 -11.64 5.20 20.44
N VAL A 441 -12.83 5.25 21.04
CA VAL A 441 -13.02 5.75 22.41
C VAL A 441 -12.18 4.91 23.37
N SER A 442 -12.26 3.59 23.27
CA SER A 442 -11.47 2.66 24.09
C SER A 442 -9.97 2.89 23.93
N TYR A 443 -9.50 3.13 22.69
CA TYR A 443 -8.11 3.50 22.42
C TYR A 443 -7.71 4.83 23.08
N LEU A 444 -8.55 5.86 23.00
CA LEU A 444 -8.27 7.17 23.58
C LEU A 444 -8.22 7.13 25.10
N THR A 445 -9.04 6.28 25.73
CA THR A 445 -9.13 6.15 27.19
C THR A 445 -8.10 5.23 27.82
N ILE A 446 -7.23 4.55 27.04
CA ILE A 446 -6.14 3.76 27.61
C ILE A 446 -5.31 4.63 28.56
N ASP A 447 -5.17 4.17 29.80
CA ASP A 447 -4.43 4.82 30.88
C ASP A 447 -4.99 6.19 31.32
N ALA A 448 -6.26 6.49 30.98
CA ALA A 448 -6.89 7.76 31.31
C ALA A 448 -7.68 7.76 32.62
N PHE A 449 -8.19 6.59 33.04
CA PHE A 449 -8.98 6.41 34.27
C PHE A 449 -8.99 4.93 34.70
N ASP A 450 -9.29 4.67 35.96
CA ASP A 450 -9.40 3.34 36.57
C ASP A 450 -10.53 2.51 35.94
N GLY A 451 -10.18 1.34 35.41
CA GLY A 451 -11.15 0.45 34.76
C GLY A 451 -11.28 0.64 33.26
N PHE A 452 -10.39 1.41 32.63
CA PHE A 452 -10.34 1.51 31.17
C PHE A 452 -10.19 0.13 30.51
N SER A 453 -9.56 -0.83 31.19
CA SER A 453 -9.35 -2.20 30.73
C SER A 453 -10.66 -2.95 30.49
N VAL A 454 -11.71 -2.67 31.28
CA VAL A 454 -13.04 -3.27 31.08
C VAL A 454 -13.63 -2.82 29.74
N LEU A 455 -13.62 -1.51 29.50
CA LEU A 455 -14.08 -0.92 28.25
C LEU A 455 -13.27 -1.47 27.06
N LEU A 456 -11.95 -1.55 27.22
CA LEU A 456 -11.04 -2.06 26.20
C LEU A 456 -11.31 -3.53 25.86
N MET A 457 -11.52 -4.40 26.85
CA MET A 457 -11.86 -5.81 26.62
C MET A 457 -13.18 -5.96 25.89
N VAL A 458 -14.23 -5.25 26.32
CA VAL A 458 -15.55 -5.29 25.65
C VAL A 458 -15.44 -4.80 24.20
N ALA A 459 -14.76 -3.68 23.96
CA ALA A 459 -14.57 -3.14 22.63
C ALA A 459 -13.75 -4.09 21.74
N ALA A 460 -12.69 -4.71 22.27
CA ALA A 460 -11.88 -5.70 21.55
C ALA A 460 -12.69 -6.96 21.19
N LEU A 461 -13.57 -7.44 22.08
CA LEU A 461 -14.47 -8.56 21.80
C LEU A 461 -15.48 -8.24 20.69
N ILE A 462 -16.12 -7.07 20.76
CA ILE A 462 -17.05 -6.62 19.72
C ILE A 462 -16.32 -6.45 18.38
N ALA A 463 -15.11 -5.89 18.41
CA ALA A 463 -14.29 -5.68 17.23
C ALA A 463 -13.84 -7.00 16.59
N THR A 464 -13.39 -7.98 17.40
CA THR A 464 -12.99 -9.30 16.92
C THR A 464 -14.17 -10.09 16.35
N TYR A 465 -15.35 -10.00 16.96
CA TYR A 465 -16.58 -10.52 16.37
C TYR A 465 -16.90 -9.85 15.02
N GLY A 466 -16.78 -8.51 14.95
CA GLY A 466 -16.98 -7.74 13.72
C GLY A 466 -16.00 -8.10 12.59
N LEU A 467 -14.80 -8.62 12.90
CA LEU A 467 -13.90 -9.14 11.87
C LEU A 467 -14.52 -10.32 11.11
N LEU A 468 -15.23 -11.20 11.82
CA LEU A 468 -15.90 -12.36 11.25
C LEU A 468 -17.22 -11.96 10.57
N ASP A 469 -18.08 -11.24 11.31
CA ASP A 469 -19.37 -10.74 10.83
C ASP A 469 -19.45 -9.19 10.90
N PRO A 470 -19.08 -8.49 9.83
CA PRO A 470 -19.14 -7.03 9.77
C PRO A 470 -20.55 -6.42 9.88
N GLU A 471 -21.60 -7.20 9.65
CA GLU A 471 -22.99 -6.70 9.66
C GLU A 471 -23.66 -6.87 11.01
N PHE A 472 -23.03 -7.59 11.94
CA PHE A 472 -23.62 -8.01 13.21
C PHE A 472 -25.04 -8.54 12.97
N GLY A 473 -25.15 -9.46 12.02
CA GLY A 473 -26.38 -10.11 11.59
C GLY A 473 -26.67 -11.28 12.50
N SER A 474 -27.92 -11.38 12.98
CA SER A 474 -28.34 -12.56 13.72
C SER A 474 -28.29 -13.78 12.79
N ALA A 475 -27.26 -14.61 12.91
CA ALA A 475 -27.20 -15.95 12.30
C ALA A 475 -28.43 -16.81 12.63
N TRP A 476 -29.22 -16.41 13.64
CA TRP A 476 -30.50 -16.98 14.04
C TRP A 476 -31.63 -16.96 13.00
N ARG A 477 -31.58 -16.16 11.92
CA ARG A 477 -32.65 -16.15 10.90
C ARG A 477 -32.46 -17.15 9.76
N ALA A 478 -31.36 -17.89 9.73
CA ALA A 478 -31.16 -18.94 8.72
C ALA A 478 -31.85 -20.28 9.09
N GLY A 479 -32.30 -20.46 10.34
CA GLY A 479 -32.96 -21.69 10.79
C GLY A 479 -34.48 -21.74 10.56
N ASP A 480 -35.16 -20.59 10.42
CA ASP A 480 -36.63 -20.54 10.42
C ASP A 480 -37.28 -20.56 9.03
N MET A 481 -36.50 -20.64 7.93
CA MET A 481 -37.06 -20.71 6.56
C MET A 481 -36.90 -22.08 5.89
N GLU A 482 -36.29 -23.05 6.55
CA GLU A 482 -36.13 -24.42 6.02
C GLU A 482 -37.10 -25.43 6.65
N GLY A 483 -37.88 -25.01 7.67
CA GLY A 483 -38.88 -25.84 8.35
C GLY A 483 -40.27 -25.88 7.73
N ASP A 484 -40.62 -24.94 6.83
CA ASP A 484 -42.02 -24.73 6.41
C ASP A 484 -42.32 -25.11 4.94
N ARG A 485 -41.46 -25.91 4.29
CA ARG A 485 -41.72 -26.46 2.94
C ARG A 485 -41.98 -27.96 2.88
N HIS A 486 -42.14 -28.60 4.04
CA HIS A 486 -42.59 -29.98 4.11
C HIS A 486 -43.62 -30.10 5.23
N VAL A 487 -44.88 -29.72 4.95
CA VAL A 487 -46.11 -30.42 5.37
C VAL A 487 -47.31 -29.70 4.73
N SER A 488 -48.12 -30.50 4.02
CA SER A 488 -49.46 -30.27 3.45
C SER A 488 -49.56 -29.58 2.09
#